data_AF-A0A0X8JVJ3-F1
#
_entry.id   AF-A0A0X8JVJ3-F1
#
_cell.length_a   1.000
_cell.length_b   1.000
_cell.length_c   1.000
_cell.angle_alpha   90.00
_cell.angle_beta   90.00
_cell.angle_gamma   90.00
#
_symmetry.space_group_name_H-M   'P 1'
#
loop_
_entity.id
_entity.type
_entity.pdbx_description
1 polymer ?
#
loop_
_entity_poly.entity_id
_entity_poly.type
_entity_poly.pdbx_seq_one_letter_code
_entity_poly.pdbx_strand_id
1 'polypeptide(L)'
;MTKKLLLNEWEELGGENAAKGTLKKLADKYGVPGGTVRRWKSEYLKKNKANVHSKKRTNAERSSKRDIQIKKDILNDVPREEVMAKNGISERTYSRKEKSIRQLRLEKTEKQLDEIIEKVYADMSDMLKNIEISKRNLVIRMAKEISKDDSLDVKRLQVIDKAYIAIKKMGNDLMRTGKMLTAYEVLEIDKQLAEEALQKEKLEIEKAKIKKDDDKDSEKEKEVIQLLRNITKKVENNE
;
A
#
# COMPACT_ATOMS: atom_id res chain seq x y z
N MET A 1 42.18 32.72 -24.13
CA MET A 1 42.23 32.14 -22.77
C MET A 1 41.76 33.10 -21.65
N THR A 2 41.72 34.42 -21.90
CA THR A 2 41.50 35.49 -20.91
C THR A 2 40.11 35.52 -20.25
N LYS A 3 39.03 35.22 -20.98
CA LYS A 3 37.64 35.27 -20.43
C LYS A 3 37.38 34.26 -19.31
N LYS A 4 37.83 33.01 -19.47
CA LYS A 4 37.57 31.92 -18.52
C LYS A 4 38.37 32.10 -17.22
N LEU A 5 39.64 32.48 -17.34
CA LEU A 5 40.52 32.76 -16.19
C LEU A 5 40.00 33.93 -15.36
N LEU A 6 39.59 35.03 -16.01
CA LEU A 6 39.04 36.19 -15.33
C LEU A 6 37.75 35.86 -14.57
N LEU A 7 36.84 35.08 -15.17
CA LEU A 7 35.57 34.72 -14.52
C LEU A 7 35.80 33.77 -13.33
N ASN A 8 36.74 32.83 -13.41
CA ASN A 8 37.10 31.96 -12.30
C ASN A 8 37.69 32.77 -11.13
N GLU A 9 38.64 33.67 -11.40
CA GLU A 9 39.22 34.53 -10.36
C GLU A 9 38.18 35.48 -9.76
N TRP A 10 37.22 35.95 -10.58
CA TRP A 10 36.09 36.73 -10.08
C TRP A 10 35.19 35.94 -9.11
N GLU A 11 34.96 34.64 -9.35
CA GLU A 11 34.23 33.77 -8.42
C GLU A 11 35.02 33.54 -7.13
N GLU A 12 36.33 33.30 -7.20
CA GLU A 12 37.21 33.16 -6.03
C GLU A 12 37.22 34.42 -5.15
N LEU A 13 37.11 35.59 -5.78
CA LEU A 13 37.03 36.89 -5.10
C LEU A 13 35.61 37.25 -4.60
N GLY A 14 34.69 36.29 -4.58
CA GLY A 14 33.34 36.43 -4.00
C GLY A 14 32.22 36.62 -5.02
N GLY A 15 32.49 36.57 -6.32
CA GLY A 15 31.48 36.54 -7.37
C GLY A 15 30.48 37.70 -7.31
N GLU A 16 29.18 37.40 -7.23
CA GLU A 16 28.12 38.42 -7.10
C GLU A 16 28.30 39.30 -5.84
N ASN A 17 28.95 38.78 -4.80
CA ASN A 17 29.23 39.45 -3.53
C ASN A 17 30.64 40.05 -3.44
N ALA A 18 31.41 40.04 -4.55
CA ALA A 18 32.75 40.60 -4.57
C ALA A 18 32.75 42.10 -4.24
N ALA A 19 33.81 42.55 -3.55
CA ALA A 19 33.96 43.94 -3.14
C ALA A 19 33.82 44.94 -4.32
N LYS A 20 33.30 46.14 -4.03
CA LYS A 20 33.13 47.19 -5.03
C LYS A 20 34.50 47.55 -5.66
N GLY A 21 34.60 47.43 -6.97
CA GLY A 21 35.83 47.69 -7.73
C GLY A 21 36.60 46.44 -8.18
N THR A 22 36.23 45.23 -7.75
CA THR A 22 36.90 43.97 -8.14
C THR A 22 36.94 43.77 -9.67
N LEU A 23 35.85 44.06 -10.37
CA LEU A 23 35.81 43.95 -11.84
C LEU A 23 36.74 44.95 -12.55
N LYS A 24 36.97 46.12 -11.96
CA LYS A 24 37.90 47.11 -12.50
C LYS A 24 39.35 46.63 -12.32
N LYS A 25 39.68 46.13 -11.12
CA LYS A 25 41.00 45.53 -10.85
C LYS A 25 41.30 44.34 -11.79
N LEU A 26 40.31 43.48 -12.04
CA LEU A 26 40.45 42.37 -12.98
C LEU A 26 40.58 42.86 -14.43
N ALA A 27 39.84 43.89 -14.82
CA ALA A 27 39.97 44.51 -16.14
C ALA A 27 41.40 45.03 -16.38
N ASP A 28 41.95 45.77 -15.41
CA ASP A 28 43.31 46.31 -15.47
C ASP A 28 44.36 45.18 -15.46
N LYS A 29 44.20 44.16 -14.58
CA LYS A 29 45.11 43.01 -14.47
C LYS A 29 45.23 42.20 -15.78
N TYR A 30 44.11 42.00 -16.46
CA TYR A 30 44.05 41.19 -17.68
C TYR A 30 44.13 42.03 -18.97
N GLY A 31 44.32 43.35 -18.87
CA GLY A 31 44.39 44.26 -20.02
C GLY A 31 43.10 44.30 -20.85
N VAL A 32 41.94 44.06 -20.22
CA VAL A 32 40.64 43.96 -20.91
C VAL A 32 39.81 45.20 -20.59
N PRO A 33 39.14 45.83 -21.58
CA PRO A 33 38.24 46.96 -21.32
C PRO A 33 37.15 46.61 -20.29
N GLY A 34 36.92 47.48 -19.31
CA GLY A 34 35.96 47.23 -18.24
C GLY A 34 34.51 47.04 -18.70
N GLY A 35 34.13 47.53 -19.88
CA GLY A 35 32.84 47.24 -20.51
C GLY A 35 32.71 45.78 -20.94
N THR A 36 33.78 45.20 -21.47
CA THR A 36 33.85 43.79 -21.90
C THR A 36 33.76 42.84 -20.71
N VAL A 37 34.45 43.15 -19.60
CA VAL A 37 34.37 42.39 -18.35
C VAL A 37 32.95 42.42 -17.77
N ARG A 38 32.28 43.58 -17.78
CA ARG A 38 30.88 43.70 -17.36
C ARG A 38 29.94 42.86 -18.22
N ARG A 39 30.14 42.83 -19.54
CA ARG A 39 29.36 41.98 -20.45
C ARG A 39 29.58 40.50 -20.16
N TRP A 40 30.82 40.07 -19.96
CA TRP A 40 31.13 38.67 -19.63
C TRP A 40 30.52 38.23 -18.30
N LYS A 41 30.53 39.08 -17.27
CA LYS A 41 29.81 38.83 -16.02
C LYS A 41 28.31 38.62 -16.27
N SER A 42 27.68 39.51 -17.04
CA SER A 42 26.25 39.40 -17.35
C SER A 42 25.91 38.12 -18.13
N GLU A 43 26.75 37.72 -19.09
CA GLU A 43 26.59 36.45 -19.81
C GLU A 43 26.77 35.23 -18.89
N TYR A 44 27.76 35.28 -17.99
CA TYR A 44 28.04 34.24 -17.02
C TYR A 44 26.87 34.06 -16.04
N LEU A 45 26.34 35.16 -15.51
CA LEU A 45 25.16 35.15 -14.65
C LEU A 45 23.89 34.70 -15.37
N LYS A 46 23.69 35.07 -16.64
CA LYS A 46 22.54 34.58 -17.43
C LYS A 46 22.62 33.07 -17.68
N LYS A 47 23.81 32.53 -17.94
CA LYS A 47 24.03 31.08 -18.10
C LYS A 47 23.83 30.32 -16.80
N ASN A 48 24.29 30.86 -15.67
CA ASN A 48 24.16 30.20 -14.36
C ASN A 48 22.79 30.44 -13.68
N LYS A 49 22.02 31.46 -14.09
CA LYS A 49 20.63 31.69 -13.65
C LYS A 49 19.60 30.84 -14.40
N ALA A 50 20.00 30.07 -15.42
CA ALA A 50 19.10 29.19 -16.15
C ALA A 50 18.63 27.94 -15.38
N ASN A 51 19.06 27.74 -14.11
CA ASN A 51 18.64 26.61 -13.27
C ASN A 51 18.25 27.00 -11.84
N VAL A 52 17.66 28.18 -11.64
CA VAL A 52 16.86 28.45 -10.43
C VAL A 52 15.53 29.01 -10.87
N HIS A 53 14.70 28.16 -11.48
CA HIS A 53 13.28 28.32 -11.26
C HIS A 53 13.10 28.17 -9.76
N SER A 54 12.88 29.28 -9.04
CA SER A 54 12.26 29.21 -7.74
C SER A 54 10.94 28.47 -7.98
N LYS A 55 10.93 27.14 -7.82
CA LYS A 55 9.70 26.37 -7.82
C LYS A 55 8.89 27.01 -6.71
N LYS A 56 7.92 27.87 -7.07
CA LYS A 56 6.71 28.05 -6.28
C LYS A 56 6.35 26.61 -5.94
N ARG A 57 6.50 26.20 -4.68
CA ARG A 57 6.13 24.84 -4.23
C ARG A 57 4.82 24.53 -4.91
N THR A 58 4.85 23.65 -5.91
CA THR A 58 3.65 23.36 -6.69
C THR A 58 2.65 22.79 -5.70
N ASN A 59 1.35 23.02 -5.91
CA ASN A 59 0.31 22.54 -4.98
C ASN A 59 0.47 21.05 -4.64
N ALA A 60 1.12 20.26 -5.51
CA ALA A 60 1.53 18.88 -5.28
C ALA A 60 2.44 18.67 -4.05
N GLU A 61 3.46 19.51 -3.82
CA GLU A 61 4.37 19.37 -2.66
C GLU A 61 3.72 19.77 -1.33
N ARG A 62 2.80 20.75 -1.35
CA ARG A 62 2.00 21.10 -0.15
C ARG A 62 0.94 20.05 0.15
N SER A 63 0.33 19.49 -0.91
CA SER A 63 -0.63 18.39 -0.81
C SER A 63 0.01 17.12 -0.21
N SER A 64 1.21 16.74 -0.64
CA SER A 64 1.92 15.58 -0.09
C SER A 64 2.29 15.75 1.38
N LYS A 65 2.73 16.96 1.79
CA LYS A 65 3.09 17.25 3.18
C LYS A 65 1.88 17.22 4.12
N ARG A 66 0.74 17.76 3.66
CA ARG A 66 -0.53 17.68 4.39
C ARG A 66 -1.04 16.23 4.49
N ASP A 67 -0.92 15.45 3.41
CA ASP A 67 -1.28 14.03 3.42
C ASP A 67 -0.47 13.22 4.43
N ILE A 68 0.86 13.44 4.47
CA ILE A 68 1.74 12.80 5.46
C ILE A 68 1.34 13.20 6.89
N GLN A 69 1.00 14.47 7.13
CA GLN A 69 0.57 14.94 8.45
C GLN A 69 -0.75 14.29 8.88
N ILE A 70 -1.74 14.22 8.00
CA ILE A 70 -3.01 13.54 8.27
C ILE A 70 -2.76 12.08 8.65
N LYS A 71 -1.90 11.38 7.90
CA LYS A 71 -1.55 9.99 8.19
C LYS A 71 -0.85 9.84 9.54
N LYS A 72 0.05 10.76 9.91
CA LYS A 72 0.69 10.78 11.23
C LYS A 72 -0.29 11.04 12.37
N ASP A 73 -1.18 12.02 12.21
CA ASP A 73 -2.17 12.36 13.23
C ASP A 73 -3.15 11.20 13.45
N ILE A 74 -3.59 10.52 12.39
CA ILE A 74 -4.39 9.27 12.50
C ILE A 74 -3.58 8.14 13.18
N LEU A 75 -2.28 8.04 12.88
CA LEU A 75 -1.41 7.04 13.51
C LEU A 75 -1.17 7.29 15.01
N ASN A 76 -1.31 8.53 15.47
CA ASN A 76 -1.15 8.92 16.87
C ASN A 76 -2.49 8.98 17.61
N ASP A 77 -3.55 8.40 17.04
CA ASP A 77 -4.90 8.34 17.59
C ASP A 77 -5.49 9.72 17.98
N VAL A 78 -5.11 10.77 17.23
CA VAL A 78 -5.69 12.11 17.38
C VAL A 78 -7.19 12.06 17.03
N PRO A 79 -8.08 12.71 17.81
CA PRO A 79 -9.51 12.69 17.56
C PRO A 79 -9.88 13.06 16.12
N ARG A 80 -10.77 12.27 15.52
CA ARG A 80 -11.20 12.42 14.12
C ARG A 80 -11.60 13.84 13.76
N GLU A 81 -12.40 14.49 14.61
CA GLU A 81 -12.88 15.87 14.42
C GLU A 81 -11.73 16.88 14.39
N GLU A 82 -10.74 16.68 15.26
CA GLU A 82 -9.54 17.52 15.33
C GLU A 82 -8.67 17.36 14.08
N VAL A 83 -8.46 16.12 13.60
CA VAL A 83 -7.72 15.85 12.36
C VAL A 83 -8.41 16.48 11.15
N MET A 84 -9.74 16.41 11.08
CA MET A 84 -10.53 17.02 10.01
C MET A 84 -10.47 18.55 10.04
N ALA A 85 -10.65 19.16 11.21
CA ALA A 85 -10.61 20.61 11.40
C ALA A 85 -9.22 21.19 11.08
N LYS A 86 -8.16 20.57 11.63
CA LYS A 86 -6.76 21.01 11.43
C LYS A 86 -6.30 20.92 9.98
N ASN A 87 -6.81 19.95 9.22
CA ASN A 87 -6.37 19.69 7.85
C ASN A 87 -7.37 20.15 6.78
N GLY A 88 -8.56 20.62 7.17
CA GLY A 88 -9.61 21.07 6.27
C GLY A 88 -10.08 19.97 5.32
N ILE A 89 -10.26 18.74 5.81
CA ILE A 89 -10.65 17.57 5.00
C ILE A 89 -12.06 17.10 5.33
N SER A 90 -12.75 16.55 4.33
CA SER A 90 -14.06 15.92 4.52
C SER A 90 -13.96 14.57 5.22
N GLU A 91 -15.05 14.16 5.86
CA GLU A 91 -15.23 12.83 6.47
C GLU A 91 -14.87 11.70 5.51
N ARG A 92 -15.36 11.74 4.27
CA ARG A 92 -15.04 10.73 3.23
C ARG A 92 -13.54 10.61 2.99
N THR A 93 -12.83 11.73 3.00
CA THR A 93 -11.38 11.78 2.77
C THR A 93 -10.62 11.23 3.98
N TYR A 94 -11.08 11.56 5.19
CA TYR A 94 -10.57 11.00 6.43
C TYR A 94 -10.74 9.48 6.44
N SER A 95 -11.96 8.95 6.26
CA SER A 95 -12.24 7.51 6.30
C SER A 95 -11.44 6.73 5.26
N ARG A 96 -11.21 7.28 4.06
CA ARG A 96 -10.38 6.63 3.03
C ARG A 96 -8.92 6.50 3.49
N LYS A 97 -8.35 7.56 4.07
CA LYS A 97 -6.96 7.57 4.55
C LYS A 97 -6.81 6.66 5.78
N GLU A 98 -7.78 6.71 6.69
CA GLU A 98 -7.84 5.84 7.86
C GLU A 98 -7.90 4.36 7.47
N LYS A 99 -8.78 3.97 6.53
CA LYS A 99 -8.85 2.60 6.01
C LYS A 99 -7.51 2.14 5.43
N SER A 100 -6.86 2.99 4.62
CA SER A 100 -5.53 2.70 4.06
C SER A 100 -4.45 2.53 5.14
N ILE A 101 -4.48 3.34 6.20
CA ILE A 101 -3.54 3.23 7.33
C ILE A 101 -3.79 1.94 8.12
N ARG A 102 -5.06 1.58 8.35
CA ARG A 102 -5.42 0.33 9.02
C ARG A 102 -4.94 -0.90 8.22
N GLN A 103 -5.10 -0.88 6.90
CA GLN A 103 -4.54 -1.91 6.01
C GLN A 103 -3.01 -1.98 6.10
N LEU A 104 -2.31 -0.86 6.02
CA LEU A 104 -0.84 -0.83 6.17
C LEU A 104 -0.36 -1.31 7.55
N ARG A 105 -1.12 -1.04 8.61
CA ARG A 105 -0.84 -1.56 9.96
C ARG A 105 -1.02 -3.09 10.02
N LEU A 106 -2.08 -3.60 9.41
CA LEU A 106 -2.32 -5.04 9.29
C LEU A 106 -1.17 -5.71 8.52
N GLU A 107 -0.85 -5.24 7.32
CA GLU A 107 0.24 -5.78 6.50
C GLU A 107 1.58 -5.75 7.23
N LYS A 108 1.91 -4.64 7.91
CA LYS A 108 3.14 -4.54 8.71
C LYS A 108 3.16 -5.56 9.84
N THR A 109 2.04 -5.72 10.54
CA THR A 109 1.91 -6.67 11.65
C THR A 109 2.01 -8.10 11.14
N GLU A 110 1.34 -8.42 10.02
CA GLU A 110 1.40 -9.72 9.37
C GLU A 110 2.82 -10.07 8.97
N LYS A 111 3.54 -9.14 8.34
CA LYS A 111 4.94 -9.31 7.96
C LYS A 111 5.84 -9.56 9.17
N GLN A 112 5.66 -8.81 10.25
CA GLN A 112 6.42 -9.02 11.48
C GLN A 112 6.14 -10.40 12.09
N LEU A 113 4.89 -10.85 12.07
CA LEU A 113 4.51 -12.19 12.52
C LEU A 113 5.14 -13.27 11.62
N ASP A 114 5.11 -13.09 10.30
CA ASP A 114 5.71 -14.05 9.36
C ASP A 114 7.23 -14.17 9.56
N GLU A 115 7.92 -13.05 9.77
CA GLU A 115 9.34 -13.04 10.12
C GLU A 115 9.63 -13.77 11.44
N ILE A 116 8.75 -13.64 12.44
CA ILE A 116 8.88 -14.37 13.70
C ILE A 116 8.68 -15.86 13.48
N ILE A 117 7.65 -16.26 12.73
CA ILE A 117 7.37 -17.66 12.42
C ILE A 117 8.56 -18.29 11.71
N GLU A 118 9.09 -17.62 10.68
CA GLU A 118 10.22 -18.12 9.90
C GLU A 118 11.50 -18.27 10.74
N LYS A 119 11.79 -17.30 11.62
CA LYS A 119 13.04 -17.28 12.40
C LYS A 119 13.00 -18.11 13.68
N VAL A 120 11.87 -18.11 14.38
CA VAL A 120 11.74 -18.70 15.72
C VAL A 120 11.07 -20.07 15.66
N TYR A 121 10.20 -20.29 14.68
CA TYR A 121 9.36 -21.48 14.58
C TYR A 121 9.55 -22.21 13.23
N ALA A 122 10.78 -22.25 12.73
CA ALA A 122 11.10 -22.94 11.49
C ALA A 122 10.72 -24.45 11.51
N ASP A 123 10.79 -25.07 12.69
CA ASP A 123 10.44 -26.47 12.97
C ASP A 123 9.01 -26.64 13.52
N MET A 124 8.12 -25.66 13.32
CA MET A 124 6.75 -25.68 13.87
C MET A 124 5.97 -26.94 13.49
N SER A 125 6.16 -27.46 12.28
CA SER A 125 5.52 -28.71 11.84
C SER A 125 5.92 -29.90 12.73
N ASP A 126 7.21 -30.02 13.05
CA ASP A 126 7.72 -31.07 13.93
C ASP A 126 7.26 -30.86 15.38
N MET A 127 7.22 -29.61 15.86
CA MET A 127 6.66 -29.29 17.18
C MET A 127 5.19 -29.71 17.30
N LEU A 128 4.35 -29.37 16.31
CA LEU A 128 2.94 -29.78 16.27
C LEU A 128 2.79 -31.30 16.22
N LYS A 129 3.61 -31.98 15.40
CA LYS A 129 3.65 -33.45 15.34
C LYS A 129 3.99 -34.06 16.70
N ASN A 130 4.98 -33.52 17.41
CA ASN A 130 5.39 -34.00 18.74
C ASN A 130 4.30 -33.76 19.79
N ILE A 131 3.56 -32.66 19.68
CA ILE A 131 2.38 -32.37 20.50
C ILE A 131 1.30 -33.44 20.28
N GLU A 132 0.98 -33.79 19.03
CA GLU A 132 0.00 -34.84 18.73
C GLU A 132 0.45 -36.23 19.21
N ILE A 133 1.73 -36.57 19.04
CA ILE A 133 2.31 -37.81 19.59
C ILE A 133 2.16 -37.83 21.12
N SER A 134 2.44 -36.71 21.79
CA SER A 134 2.34 -36.60 23.25
C SER A 134 0.89 -36.73 23.74
N LYS A 135 -0.07 -36.11 23.05
CA LYS A 135 -1.51 -36.28 23.32
C LYS A 135 -1.91 -37.74 23.21
N ARG A 136 -1.53 -38.41 22.12
CA ARG A 136 -1.81 -39.85 21.91
C ARG A 136 -1.21 -40.70 23.04
N ASN A 137 0.02 -40.43 23.43
CA ASN A 137 0.69 -41.15 24.51
C ASN A 137 -0.03 -40.98 25.87
N LEU A 138 -0.52 -39.77 26.17
CA LEU A 138 -1.31 -39.53 27.39
C LEU A 138 -2.65 -40.25 27.36
N VAL A 139 -3.34 -40.27 26.21
CA VAL A 139 -4.58 -41.04 26.03
C VAL A 139 -4.33 -42.53 26.26
N ILE A 140 -3.25 -43.09 25.71
CA ILE A 140 -2.86 -44.49 25.94
C ILE A 140 -2.60 -44.75 27.42
N ARG A 141 -1.89 -43.85 28.13
CA ARG A 141 -1.65 -43.98 29.57
C ARG A 141 -2.95 -43.93 30.37
N MET A 142 -3.86 -43.02 30.01
CA MET A 142 -5.17 -42.90 30.65
C MET A 142 -5.97 -44.18 30.49
N ALA A 143 -6.06 -44.72 29.27
CA ALA A 143 -6.75 -45.98 29.00
C ALA A 143 -6.15 -47.14 29.79
N LYS A 144 -4.82 -47.25 29.87
CA LYS A 144 -4.13 -48.29 30.66
C LYS A 144 -4.42 -48.19 32.16
N GLU A 145 -4.54 -46.99 32.72
CA GLU A 145 -4.90 -46.81 34.14
C GLU A 145 -6.37 -47.12 34.41
N ILE A 146 -7.27 -46.84 33.46
CA ILE A 146 -8.70 -47.18 33.56
C ILE A 146 -8.91 -48.71 33.48
N SER A 147 -8.16 -49.41 32.63
CA SER A 147 -8.28 -50.85 32.42
C SER A 147 -7.65 -51.73 33.52
N LYS A 148 -7.23 -51.15 34.66
CA LYS A 148 -6.73 -51.94 35.80
C LYS A 148 -7.91 -52.35 36.68
N ASP A 149 -8.17 -53.65 36.76
CA ASP A 149 -9.35 -54.23 37.44
C ASP A 149 -9.36 -54.02 38.98
N ASP A 150 -8.21 -53.83 39.65
CA ASP A 150 -8.13 -53.93 41.12
C ASP A 150 -8.04 -52.62 41.91
N SER A 151 -7.85 -51.45 41.28
CA SER A 151 -8.14 -50.13 41.90
C SER A 151 -7.82 -48.99 40.95
N LEU A 152 -8.82 -48.18 40.68
CA LEU A 152 -8.72 -47.04 39.79
C LEU A 152 -8.03 -45.87 40.53
N ASP A 153 -6.78 -45.56 40.16
CA ASP A 153 -6.01 -44.46 40.76
C ASP A 153 -6.46 -43.11 40.19
N VAL A 154 -7.51 -42.55 40.79
CA VAL A 154 -8.11 -41.27 40.39
C VAL A 154 -7.09 -40.12 40.41
N LYS A 155 -6.12 -40.13 41.34
CA LYS A 155 -5.10 -39.08 41.40
C LYS A 155 -4.18 -39.14 40.19
N ARG A 156 -3.79 -40.33 39.74
CA ARG A 156 -3.02 -40.50 38.50
C ARG A 156 -3.78 -40.05 37.27
N LEU A 157 -5.07 -40.39 37.17
CA LEU A 157 -5.91 -39.94 36.05
C LEU A 157 -6.02 -38.41 36.01
N GLN A 158 -6.20 -37.75 37.15
CA GLN A 158 -6.22 -36.29 37.23
C GLN A 158 -4.89 -35.65 36.80
N VAL A 159 -3.75 -36.26 37.11
CA VAL A 159 -2.43 -35.78 36.65
C VAL A 159 -2.31 -35.91 35.13
N ILE A 160 -2.73 -37.06 34.56
CA ILE A 160 -2.71 -37.29 33.11
C ILE A 160 -3.65 -36.30 32.39
N ASP A 161 -4.84 -36.05 32.92
CA ASP A 161 -5.81 -35.10 32.38
C ASP A 161 -5.28 -33.67 32.40
N LYS A 162 -4.70 -33.22 33.52
CA LYS A 162 -4.06 -31.90 33.60
C LYS A 162 -2.93 -31.75 32.59
N ALA A 163 -2.09 -32.77 32.43
CA ALA A 163 -1.03 -32.78 31.43
C ALA A 163 -1.60 -32.71 30.00
N TYR A 164 -2.67 -33.44 29.73
CA TYR A 164 -3.35 -33.43 28.43
C TYR A 164 -3.93 -32.04 28.12
N ILE A 165 -4.62 -31.41 29.07
CA ILE A 165 -5.16 -30.05 28.92
C ILE A 165 -4.04 -29.05 28.67
N ALA A 166 -2.92 -29.14 29.38
CA ALA A 166 -1.78 -28.26 29.18
C ALA A 166 -1.19 -28.41 27.77
N ILE A 167 -0.93 -29.64 27.31
CA ILE A 167 -0.40 -29.92 25.97
C ILE A 167 -1.40 -29.47 24.89
N LYS A 168 -2.71 -29.65 25.11
CA LYS A 168 -3.76 -29.17 24.20
C LYS A 168 -3.72 -27.65 24.07
N LYS A 169 -3.59 -26.90 25.18
CA LYS A 169 -3.45 -25.45 25.16
C LYS A 169 -2.19 -25.02 24.41
N MET A 170 -1.05 -25.66 24.69
CA MET A 170 0.21 -25.40 23.97
C MET A 170 0.06 -25.62 22.46
N GLY A 171 -0.58 -26.71 22.04
CA GLY A 171 -0.85 -26.97 20.62
C GLY A 171 -1.73 -25.91 19.96
N ASN A 172 -2.79 -25.48 20.64
CA ASN A 172 -3.67 -24.42 20.13
C ASN A 172 -2.96 -23.07 20.03
N ASP A 173 -2.15 -22.72 21.03
CA ASP A 173 -1.35 -21.49 21.00
C ASP A 173 -0.31 -21.52 19.87
N LEU A 174 0.29 -22.68 19.61
CA LEU A 174 1.23 -22.88 18.51
C LEU A 174 0.54 -22.75 17.15
N MET A 175 -0.63 -23.38 16.95
CA MET A 175 -1.43 -23.21 15.74
C MET A 175 -1.84 -21.75 15.52
N ARG A 176 -2.29 -21.05 16.57
CA ARG A 176 -2.63 -19.63 16.51
C ARG A 176 -1.42 -18.76 16.15
N THR A 177 -0.25 -19.08 16.71
CA THR A 177 1.00 -18.38 16.41
C THR A 177 1.42 -18.60 14.95
N GLY A 178 1.28 -19.83 14.45
CA GLY A 178 1.54 -20.18 13.04
C GLY A 178 0.44 -19.75 12.07
N LYS A 179 -0.55 -18.97 12.51
CA LYS A 179 -1.72 -18.55 11.71
C LYS A 179 -2.45 -19.72 11.03
N MET A 180 -2.45 -20.90 11.65
CA MET A 180 -3.11 -22.08 11.12
C MET A 180 -4.61 -22.02 11.40
N LEU A 181 -5.39 -22.43 10.40
CA LEU A 181 -6.84 -22.52 10.50
C LEU A 181 -7.25 -23.78 11.25
N THR A 182 -8.24 -23.64 12.12
CA THR A 182 -8.96 -24.77 12.71
C THR A 182 -9.85 -25.43 11.66
N ALA A 183 -10.26 -26.69 11.90
CA ALA A 183 -11.16 -27.39 11.00
C ALA A 183 -12.49 -26.64 10.75
N TYR A 184 -12.99 -25.91 11.76
CA TYR A 184 -14.20 -25.09 11.61
C TYR A 184 -13.96 -23.87 10.70
N GLU A 185 -12.85 -23.16 10.90
CA GLU A 185 -12.49 -22.00 10.08
C GLU A 185 -12.21 -22.40 8.62
N VAL A 186 -11.62 -23.58 8.39
CA VAL A 186 -11.46 -24.12 7.03
C VAL A 186 -12.82 -24.32 6.36
N LEU A 187 -13.78 -24.95 7.05
CA LEU A 187 -15.13 -25.16 6.51
C LEU A 187 -15.87 -23.85 6.25
N GLU A 188 -15.67 -22.85 7.11
CA GLU A 188 -16.26 -21.53 6.93
C GLU A 188 -15.68 -20.81 5.71
N ILE A 189 -14.35 -20.87 5.52
CA ILE A 189 -13.68 -20.30 4.34
C ILE A 189 -14.15 -21.02 3.06
N ASP A 190 -14.24 -22.34 3.06
CA ASP A 190 -14.73 -23.11 1.90
C ASP A 190 -16.15 -22.67 1.50
N LYS A 191 -17.02 -22.45 2.50
CA LYS A 191 -18.37 -21.94 2.28
C LYS A 191 -18.35 -20.52 1.71
N GLN A 192 -17.54 -19.62 2.27
CA GLN A 192 -17.40 -18.24 1.78
C GLN A 192 -16.88 -18.21 0.35
N LEU A 193 -15.88 -19.03 0.01
CA LEU A 193 -15.35 -19.15 -1.34
C LEU A 193 -16.39 -19.64 -2.34
N ALA A 194 -17.21 -20.63 -1.96
CA ALA A 194 -18.32 -21.10 -2.77
C ALA A 194 -19.39 -20.01 -3.00
N GLU A 195 -19.72 -19.25 -1.95
CA GLU A 195 -20.66 -18.13 -2.04
C GLU A 195 -20.12 -16.99 -2.93
N GLU A 196 -18.84 -16.63 -2.78
CA GLU A 196 -18.17 -15.64 -3.62
C GLU A 196 -18.14 -16.06 -5.09
N ALA A 197 -17.87 -17.33 -5.36
CA ALA A 197 -17.88 -17.88 -6.73
C ALA A 197 -19.27 -17.74 -7.36
N LEU A 198 -20.32 -18.12 -6.63
CA LEU A 198 -21.70 -17.95 -7.08
C LEU A 198 -22.09 -16.48 -7.30
N GLN A 199 -21.62 -15.56 -6.44
CA GLN A 199 -21.86 -14.13 -6.61
C GLN A 199 -21.14 -13.57 -7.85
N LYS A 200 -19.88 -13.97 -8.08
CA LYS A 200 -19.12 -13.58 -9.28
C LYS A 200 -19.82 -14.08 -10.54
N GLU A 201 -20.23 -15.34 -10.56
CA GLU A 201 -20.96 -15.93 -11.68
C GLU A 201 -22.28 -15.19 -11.95
N LYS A 202 -23.05 -14.87 -10.91
CA LYS A 202 -24.29 -14.06 -11.04
C LYS A 202 -24.01 -12.69 -11.65
N LEU A 203 -22.98 -11.99 -11.18
CA LEU A 203 -22.59 -10.68 -11.71
C LEU A 203 -22.11 -10.76 -13.16
N GLU A 204 -21.41 -11.83 -13.53
CA GLU A 204 -20.99 -12.08 -14.91
C GLU A 204 -22.19 -12.37 -15.82
N ILE A 205 -23.15 -13.18 -15.35
CA ILE A 205 -24.42 -13.43 -16.06
C ILE A 205 -25.20 -12.12 -16.23
N GLU A 206 -25.28 -11.29 -15.20
CA GLU A 206 -25.99 -10.00 -15.25
C GLU A 206 -25.32 -9.04 -16.23
N LYS A 207 -23.98 -8.92 -16.19
CA LYS A 207 -23.22 -8.16 -17.18
C LYS A 207 -23.42 -8.69 -18.61
N ALA A 208 -23.50 -10.00 -18.78
CA ALA A 208 -23.74 -10.62 -20.08
C ALA A 208 -25.17 -10.38 -20.60
N LYS A 209 -26.17 -10.35 -19.71
CA LYS A 209 -27.55 -9.99 -20.04
C LYS A 209 -27.64 -8.53 -20.48
N ILE A 210 -27.07 -7.60 -19.71
CA ILE A 210 -27.04 -6.17 -20.05
C ILE A 210 -26.40 -5.96 -21.43
N LYS A 211 -25.25 -6.60 -21.70
CA LYS A 211 -24.63 -6.54 -23.04
C LYS A 211 -25.51 -7.08 -24.16
N LYS A 212 -26.20 -8.20 -23.93
CA LYS A 212 -27.13 -8.77 -24.93
C LYS A 212 -28.33 -7.86 -25.21
N ASP A 213 -28.81 -7.13 -24.20
CA ASP A 213 -29.92 -6.20 -24.36
C ASP A 213 -29.48 -4.93 -25.11
N ASP A 214 -28.29 -4.39 -24.79
CA ASP A 214 -27.67 -3.29 -25.54
C ASP A 214 -27.46 -3.66 -27.03
N ASP A 215 -26.97 -4.88 -27.30
CA ASP A 215 -26.75 -5.36 -28.67
C ASP A 215 -28.07 -5.48 -29.45
N LYS A 216 -29.12 -6.03 -28.82
CA LYS A 216 -30.46 -6.18 -29.44
C LYS A 216 -31.13 -4.85 -29.74
N ASP A 217 -31.02 -3.86 -28.85
CA ASP A 217 -31.60 -2.54 -29.10
C ASP A 217 -30.85 -1.83 -30.24
N SER A 218 -29.53 -2.02 -30.35
CA SER A 218 -28.75 -1.51 -31.48
C SER A 218 -29.14 -2.14 -32.83
N GLU A 219 -29.53 -3.41 -32.85
CA GLU A 219 -30.00 -4.10 -34.06
C GLU A 219 -31.37 -3.57 -34.51
N LYS A 220 -32.31 -3.40 -33.57
CA LYS A 220 -33.64 -2.84 -33.86
C LYS A 220 -33.54 -1.41 -34.38
N GLU A 221 -32.68 -0.56 -33.79
CA GLU A 221 -32.46 0.80 -34.29
C GLU A 221 -31.94 0.79 -35.73
N LYS A 222 -30.98 -0.08 -36.06
CA LYS A 222 -30.47 -0.22 -37.43
C LYS A 222 -31.57 -0.65 -38.40
N GLU A 223 -32.43 -1.58 -37.98
CA GLU A 223 -33.55 -2.06 -38.79
C GLU A 223 -34.58 -0.95 -39.05
N VAL A 224 -34.94 -0.16 -38.02
CA VAL A 224 -35.83 1.00 -38.16
C VAL A 224 -35.22 2.07 -39.08
N ILE A 225 -33.93 2.39 -38.93
CA ILE A 225 -33.23 3.34 -39.80
C ILE A 225 -33.23 2.85 -41.26
N GLN A 226 -33.04 1.55 -41.48
CA GLN A 226 -33.07 0.94 -42.81
C GLN A 226 -34.46 1.06 -43.45
N LEU A 227 -35.52 0.76 -42.68
CA LEU A 227 -36.91 0.89 -43.12
C LEU A 227 -37.26 2.34 -43.46
N LEU A 228 -36.88 3.29 -42.61
CA LEU A 228 -37.08 4.71 -42.86
C LEU A 228 -36.37 5.16 -44.14
N ARG A 229 -35.10 4.80 -44.35
CA ARG A 229 -34.38 5.09 -45.62
C ARG A 229 -35.10 4.53 -46.84
N ASN A 230 -35.63 3.32 -46.74
CA ASN A 230 -36.35 2.69 -47.85
C ASN A 230 -37.67 3.40 -48.17
N ILE A 231 -38.37 3.90 -47.14
CA ILE A 231 -39.57 4.73 -47.31
C ILE A 231 -39.20 6.06 -47.95
N THR A 232 -38.17 6.76 -47.45
CA THR A 232 -37.73 8.06 -48.00
C THR A 232 -37.35 7.95 -49.49
N LYS A 233 -36.59 6.92 -49.86
CA LYS A 233 -36.24 6.65 -51.27
C LYS A 233 -37.44 6.35 -52.15
N LYS A 234 -38.50 5.72 -51.61
CA LYS A 234 -39.73 5.45 -52.35
C LYS A 234 -40.57 6.71 -52.55
N VAL A 235 -40.52 7.64 -51.61
CA VAL A 235 -41.19 8.95 -51.73
C VAL A 235 -40.47 9.81 -52.77
N GLU A 236 -39.14 9.87 -52.74
CA GLU A 236 -38.33 10.61 -53.73
C GLU A 236 -38.47 10.09 -55.17
N ASN A 237 -38.77 8.80 -55.35
CA ASN A 237 -38.93 8.19 -56.68
C ASN A 237 -40.38 8.20 -57.21
N ASN A 238 -41.34 8.67 -56.40
CA ASN A 238 -42.77 8.75 -56.77
C ASN A 238 -43.23 10.21 -57.02
N GLU A 239 -42.31 11.18 -57.02
CA GLU A 239 -42.45 12.52 -57.59
C GLU A 239 -41.82 12.58 -58.99
#